data_AF-A0A3N6H1K2-F1
#
_entry.id   AF-A0A3N6H1K2-F1
#
_cell.length_a   1.000
_cell.length_b   1.000
_cell.length_c   1.000
_cell.angle_alpha   90.00
_cell.angle_beta   90.00
_cell.angle_gamma   90.00
#
_symmetry.space_group_name_H-M   'P 1'
#
loop_
_entity.id
_entity.type
_entity.pdbx_description
1 polymer ?
#
loop_
_entity_poly.entity_id
_entity_poly.type
_entity_poly.pdbx_seq_one_letter_code
_entity_poly.pdbx_strand_id
1 'polypeptide(L)'
;MTTNEIQKAAERVAKLRAQAEKLSAPLADAQAELASAQKAEATRRAERGEIYDHEFSRTYSDRAREAASSGDGARDRFYELLAEEPWFAAYVEFRAARHKRRHVLDEAQRAQRALQEVVTVPEQRYYPVAILNDIESHAEKMAAQKAAEFAEELRKTRDDFLETKD
;
A
#
# COMPACT_ATOMS: atom_id res chain seq x y z
N MET A 1 -52.20 2.90 57.59
CA MET A 1 -52.07 3.13 56.13
C MET A 1 -50.88 2.39 55.49
N THR A 2 -49.86 1.99 56.25
CA THR A 2 -48.61 1.36 55.75
C THR A 2 -48.78 -0.06 55.18
N THR A 3 -49.71 -0.87 55.69
CA THR A 3 -49.92 -2.25 55.23
C THR A 3 -50.45 -2.36 53.80
N ASN A 4 -51.26 -1.38 53.36
CA ASN A 4 -51.87 -1.37 52.03
C ASN A 4 -50.85 -1.00 50.92
N GLU A 5 -49.91 -0.11 51.22
CA GLU A 5 -48.84 0.26 50.28
C GLU A 5 -47.81 -0.88 50.11
N ILE A 6 -47.50 -1.60 51.19
CA ILE A 6 -46.60 -2.76 51.14
C ILE A 6 -47.20 -3.88 50.28
N GLN A 7 -48.51 -4.14 50.40
CA GLN A 7 -49.21 -5.10 49.54
C GLN A 7 -49.18 -4.70 48.06
N LYS A 8 -49.48 -3.44 47.73
CA LYS A 8 -49.41 -2.94 46.35
C LYS A 8 -47.99 -2.98 45.77
N ALA A 9 -46.98 -2.73 46.59
CA ALA A 9 -45.58 -2.85 46.18
C ALA A 9 -45.19 -4.32 45.90
N ALA A 10 -45.63 -5.25 46.75
CA ALA A 10 -45.42 -6.68 46.55
C ALA A 10 -46.09 -7.19 45.27
N GLU A 11 -47.32 -6.76 44.98
CA GLU A 11 -48.03 -7.07 43.74
C GLU A 11 -47.30 -6.52 42.50
N ARG A 12 -46.77 -5.29 42.56
CA ARG A 12 -45.95 -4.72 41.48
C ARG A 12 -44.67 -5.51 41.26
N VAL A 13 -43.97 -5.91 42.31
CA VAL A 13 -42.76 -6.73 42.20
C VAL A 13 -43.07 -8.11 41.62
N ALA A 14 -44.14 -8.76 42.06
CA ALA A 14 -44.59 -10.04 41.50
C ALA A 14 -44.94 -9.92 40.01
N LYS A 15 -45.63 -8.84 39.62
CA LYS A 15 -45.95 -8.56 38.21
C LYS A 15 -44.70 -8.30 37.37
N LEU A 16 -43.73 -7.55 37.88
CA LEU A 16 -42.45 -7.31 37.21
C LEU A 16 -41.62 -8.59 37.08
N ARG A 17 -41.62 -9.48 38.09
CA ARG A 17 -40.98 -10.79 38.02
C ARG A 17 -41.62 -11.67 36.94
N ALA A 18 -42.94 -11.75 36.90
CA ALA A 18 -43.65 -12.50 35.86
C ALA A 18 -43.39 -11.95 34.45
N GLN A 19 -43.26 -10.62 34.31
CA GLN A 19 -42.87 -10.00 33.03
C GLN A 19 -41.41 -10.32 32.66
N ALA A 20 -40.49 -10.32 33.62
CA ALA A 20 -39.10 -10.69 33.40
C ALA A 20 -38.94 -12.16 32.98
N GLU A 21 -39.64 -13.08 33.66
CA GLU A 21 -39.68 -14.51 33.30
C GLU A 21 -40.32 -14.74 31.92
N LYS A 22 -41.36 -13.97 31.58
CA LYS A 22 -41.99 -14.04 30.25
C LYS A 22 -41.03 -13.63 29.13
N LEU A 23 -40.10 -12.71 29.40
CA LEU A 23 -39.13 -12.21 28.42
C LEU A 23 -37.81 -12.99 28.44
N SER A 24 -37.50 -13.75 29.49
CA SER A 24 -36.22 -14.45 29.60
C SER A 24 -36.06 -15.57 28.57
N ALA A 25 -37.12 -16.33 28.28
CA ALA A 25 -37.08 -17.37 27.25
C ALA A 25 -36.96 -16.79 25.83
N PRO A 26 -37.80 -15.82 25.40
CA PRO A 26 -37.63 -15.15 24.11
C PRO A 26 -36.26 -14.48 23.92
N LEU A 27 -35.69 -13.92 24.99
CA LEU A 27 -34.35 -13.34 24.95
C LEU A 27 -33.27 -14.41 24.76
N ALA A 28 -33.38 -15.54 25.47
CA ALA A 28 -32.46 -16.66 25.30
C ALA A 28 -32.55 -17.27 23.89
N ASP A 29 -33.77 -17.41 23.36
CA ASP A 29 -34.01 -17.87 21.99
C ASP A 29 -33.39 -16.91 20.96
N ALA A 30 -33.63 -15.59 21.10
CA ALA A 30 -33.04 -14.59 20.22
C ALA A 30 -31.50 -14.55 20.30
N GLN A 31 -30.92 -14.78 21.48
CA GLN A 31 -29.47 -14.91 21.66
C GLN A 31 -28.92 -16.16 20.97
N ALA A 32 -29.64 -17.29 21.06
CA ALA A 32 -29.26 -18.52 20.37
C ALA A 32 -29.36 -18.37 18.84
N GLU A 33 -30.41 -17.71 18.33
CA GLU A 33 -30.56 -17.37 16.92
C GLU A 33 -29.44 -16.46 16.42
N LEU A 34 -29.10 -15.40 17.18
CA LEU A 34 -27.98 -14.52 16.85
C LEU A 34 -26.65 -15.27 16.79
N ALA A 35 -26.36 -16.13 17.78
CA ALA A 35 -25.15 -16.93 17.80
C ALA A 35 -25.08 -17.90 16.61
N SER A 36 -26.20 -18.52 16.26
CA SER A 36 -26.31 -19.39 15.07
C SER A 36 -26.06 -18.61 13.78
N ALA A 37 -26.69 -17.43 13.63
CA ALA A 37 -26.51 -16.56 12.47
C ALA A 37 -25.07 -16.06 12.34
N GLN A 38 -24.43 -15.66 13.44
CA GLN A 38 -23.02 -15.26 13.47
C GLN A 38 -22.10 -16.40 13.05
N LYS A 39 -22.37 -17.63 13.52
CA LYS A 39 -21.59 -18.81 13.13
C LYS A 39 -21.76 -19.13 11.65
N ALA A 40 -22.99 -19.10 11.13
CA ALA A 40 -23.27 -19.33 9.72
C ALA A 40 -22.57 -18.28 8.83
N GLU A 41 -22.60 -17.02 9.23
CA GLU A 41 -21.92 -15.94 8.50
C GLU A 41 -20.39 -16.07 8.56
N ALA A 42 -19.82 -16.48 9.70
CA ALA A 42 -18.40 -16.75 9.80
C ALA A 42 -17.96 -17.91 8.88
N THR A 43 -18.74 -18.99 8.82
CA THR A 43 -18.48 -20.11 7.90
C THR A 43 -18.57 -19.67 6.44
N ARG A 44 -19.62 -18.93 6.05
CA ARG A 44 -19.77 -18.37 4.70
C ARG A 44 -18.57 -17.49 4.31
N ARG A 45 -18.15 -16.59 5.22
CA ARG A 45 -17.02 -15.70 4.98
C ARG A 45 -15.70 -16.49 4.84
N ALA A 46 -15.53 -17.57 5.60
CA ALA A 46 -14.35 -18.44 5.50
C ALA A 46 -14.29 -19.16 4.14
N GLU A 47 -15.41 -19.76 3.70
CA GLU A 47 -15.51 -20.44 2.40
C GLU A 47 -15.24 -19.48 1.24
N ARG A 48 -15.82 -18.27 1.28
CA ARG A 48 -15.50 -17.23 0.28
C ARG A 48 -14.03 -16.79 0.35
N GLY A 49 -13.44 -16.77 1.54
CA GLY A 49 -12.02 -16.49 1.71
C GLY A 49 -11.14 -17.50 0.98
N GLU A 50 -11.44 -18.79 1.09
CA GLU A 50 -10.72 -19.83 0.36
C GLU A 50 -10.83 -19.66 -1.16
N ILE A 51 -12.02 -19.31 -1.66
CA ILE A 51 -12.24 -19.04 -3.10
C ILE A 51 -11.36 -17.86 -3.55
N TYR A 52 -11.42 -16.74 -2.83
CA TYR A 52 -10.62 -15.55 -3.14
C TYR A 52 -9.13 -15.86 -3.11
N ASP A 53 -8.65 -16.51 -2.06
CA ASP A 53 -7.24 -16.81 -1.87
C ASP A 53 -6.72 -17.76 -2.98
N HIS A 54 -7.54 -18.73 -3.40
CA HIS A 54 -7.23 -19.58 -4.55
C HIS A 54 -7.18 -18.80 -5.88
N GLU A 55 -8.14 -17.91 -6.14
CA GLU A 55 -8.17 -17.10 -7.37
C GLU A 55 -6.99 -16.12 -7.41
N PHE A 56 -6.74 -15.44 -6.29
CA PHE A 56 -5.62 -14.51 -6.15
C PHE A 56 -4.29 -15.23 -6.35
N SER A 57 -4.11 -16.41 -5.73
CA SER A 57 -2.91 -17.24 -5.89
C SER A 57 -2.71 -17.74 -7.33
N ARG A 58 -3.78 -17.94 -8.10
CA ARG A 58 -3.66 -18.32 -9.53
C ARG A 58 -3.30 -17.15 -10.44
N THR A 59 -3.65 -15.92 -10.05
CA THR A 59 -3.54 -14.73 -10.90
C THR A 59 -2.48 -13.73 -10.42
N TYR A 60 -1.78 -14.01 -9.30
CA TYR A 60 -0.87 -13.05 -8.67
C TYR A 60 0.27 -12.60 -9.59
N SER A 61 0.78 -13.49 -10.44
CA SER A 61 1.90 -13.19 -11.34
C SER A 61 1.53 -12.17 -12.40
N ASP A 62 0.33 -12.27 -12.95
CA ASP A 62 -0.19 -11.31 -13.94
C ASP A 62 -0.54 -9.99 -13.28
N ARG A 63 -1.21 -10.02 -12.12
CA ARG A 63 -1.47 -8.81 -11.31
C ARG A 63 -0.18 -8.08 -10.92
N ALA A 64 0.86 -8.81 -10.52
CA ALA A 64 2.16 -8.24 -10.18
C ALA A 64 2.85 -7.63 -11.41
N ARG A 65 2.75 -8.28 -12.58
CA ARG A 65 3.30 -7.76 -13.83
C ARG A 65 2.58 -6.47 -14.26
N GLU A 66 1.26 -6.45 -14.16
CA GLU A 66 0.45 -5.26 -14.44
C GLU A 66 0.82 -4.12 -13.50
N ALA A 67 0.88 -4.38 -12.18
CA ALA A 67 1.30 -3.38 -11.21
C ALA A 67 2.71 -2.85 -11.49
N ALA A 68 3.67 -3.71 -11.84
CA ALA A 68 5.04 -3.32 -12.15
C ALA A 68 5.16 -2.42 -13.39
N SER A 69 4.30 -2.63 -14.40
CA SER A 69 4.31 -1.85 -15.66
C SER A 69 3.35 -0.65 -15.64
N SER A 70 2.44 -0.58 -14.66
CA SER A 70 1.47 0.53 -14.52
C SER A 70 2.12 1.92 -14.41
N GLY A 71 3.39 1.97 -13.98
CA GLY A 71 4.18 3.19 -13.85
C GLY A 71 4.88 3.65 -15.14
N ASP A 72 4.94 2.84 -16.20
CA ASP A 72 5.77 3.13 -17.37
C ASP A 72 5.38 4.46 -18.04
N GLY A 73 4.09 4.70 -18.26
CA GLY A 73 3.61 5.97 -18.80
C GLY A 73 3.77 7.17 -17.84
N ALA A 74 3.85 6.95 -16.53
CA ALA A 74 4.18 8.01 -15.57
C ALA A 74 5.68 8.33 -15.61
N ARG A 75 6.52 7.31 -15.79
CA ARG A 75 7.97 7.45 -15.94
C ARG A 75 8.33 8.20 -17.22
N ASP A 76 7.70 7.88 -18.34
CA ASP A 76 7.94 8.59 -19.60
C ASP A 76 7.59 10.08 -19.48
N ARG A 77 6.39 10.39 -18.94
CA ARG A 77 5.98 11.77 -18.65
C ARG A 77 6.89 12.49 -17.67
N PHE A 78 7.42 11.78 -16.67
CA PHE A 78 8.39 12.36 -15.73
C PHE A 78 9.65 12.81 -16.46
N TYR A 79 10.18 12.01 -17.39
CA TYR A 79 11.36 12.42 -18.17
C TYR A 79 11.07 13.57 -19.12
N GLU A 80 9.89 13.59 -19.76
CA GLU A 80 9.46 14.72 -20.59
C GLU A 80 9.43 16.01 -19.76
N LEU A 81 8.73 16.00 -18.63
CA LEU A 81 8.64 17.17 -17.74
C LEU A 81 10.00 17.58 -17.17
N LEU A 82 10.82 16.61 -16.75
CA LEU A 82 12.15 16.90 -16.21
C LEU A 82 13.07 17.52 -17.27
N ALA A 83 12.93 17.16 -18.54
CA ALA A 83 13.71 17.75 -19.62
C ALA A 83 13.33 19.21 -19.92
N GLU A 84 12.09 19.61 -19.61
CA GLU A 84 11.61 20.99 -19.75
C GLU A 84 12.11 21.90 -18.61
N GLU A 85 12.56 21.33 -17.51
CA GLU A 85 13.01 22.09 -16.33
C GLU A 85 14.35 22.82 -16.57
N PRO A 86 14.39 24.17 -16.49
CA PRO A 86 15.60 24.93 -16.79
C PRO A 86 16.79 24.60 -15.88
N TRP A 87 16.53 24.28 -14.61
CA TRP A 87 17.59 23.91 -13.66
C TRP A 87 18.21 22.56 -14.02
N PHE A 88 17.40 21.62 -14.53
CA PHE A 88 17.86 20.30 -14.93
C PHE A 88 18.64 20.38 -16.23
N ALA A 89 18.18 21.18 -17.20
CA ALA A 89 18.92 21.46 -18.42
C ALA A 89 20.33 22.02 -18.13
N ALA A 90 20.44 23.03 -17.26
CA ALA A 90 21.72 23.59 -16.83
C ALA A 90 22.61 22.54 -16.11
N TYR A 91 22.00 21.67 -15.30
CA TYR A 91 22.71 20.57 -14.64
C TYR A 91 23.24 19.54 -15.65
N VAL A 92 22.44 19.18 -16.66
CA VAL A 92 22.85 18.27 -17.75
C VAL A 92 24.01 18.89 -18.54
N GLU A 93 23.98 20.18 -18.87
CA GLU A 93 25.09 20.86 -19.53
C GLU A 93 26.39 20.80 -18.72
N PHE A 94 26.31 21.08 -17.42
CA PHE A 94 27.45 20.94 -16.50
C PHE A 94 28.00 19.51 -16.45
N ARG A 95 27.11 18.51 -16.40
CA ARG A 95 27.51 17.09 -16.45
C ARG A 95 28.11 16.72 -17.80
N ALA A 96 27.55 17.19 -18.91
CA ALA A 96 28.05 16.96 -20.26
C ALA A 96 29.47 17.51 -20.43
N ALA A 97 29.80 18.67 -19.85
CA ALA A 97 31.16 19.20 -19.86
C ALA A 97 32.18 18.23 -19.22
N ARG A 98 31.77 17.50 -18.17
CA ARG A 98 32.61 16.48 -17.52
C ARG A 98 32.80 15.25 -18.42
N HIS A 99 31.75 14.79 -19.09
CA HIS A 99 31.85 13.70 -20.07
C HIS A 99 32.74 14.08 -21.25
N LYS A 100 32.61 15.31 -21.76
CA LYS A 100 33.51 15.87 -22.79
C LYS A 100 34.97 15.82 -22.35
N ARG A 101 35.26 16.27 -21.11
CA ARG A 101 36.61 16.17 -20.54
C ARG A 101 37.12 14.73 -20.50
N ARG A 102 36.30 13.76 -20.11
CA ARG A 102 36.68 12.33 -20.13
C ARG A 102 37.11 11.89 -21.52
N HIS A 103 36.32 12.19 -22.55
CA HIS A 103 36.67 11.84 -23.93
C HIS A 103 38.01 12.44 -24.37
N VAL A 104 38.31 13.68 -23.96
CA VAL A 104 39.60 14.31 -24.24
C VAL A 104 40.74 13.58 -23.54
N LEU A 105 40.58 13.19 -22.27
CA LEU A 105 41.61 12.45 -21.53
C LEU A 105 41.82 11.04 -22.09
N ASP A 106 40.74 10.34 -22.44
CA ASP A 106 40.79 9.01 -23.05
C ASP A 106 41.53 9.07 -24.40
N GLU A 107 41.26 10.10 -25.22
CA GLU A 107 41.94 10.29 -26.50
C GLU A 107 43.41 10.68 -26.33
N ALA A 108 43.73 11.52 -25.34
CA ALA A 108 45.12 11.86 -25.02
C ALA A 108 45.92 10.63 -24.56
N GLN A 109 45.33 9.75 -23.76
CA GLN A 109 45.95 8.47 -23.39
C GLN A 109 46.18 7.57 -24.61
N ARG A 110 45.21 7.50 -25.54
CA ARG A 110 45.35 6.75 -26.79
C ARG A 110 46.48 7.29 -27.65
N ALA A 111 46.59 8.61 -27.77
CA ALA A 111 47.66 9.26 -28.53
C ALA A 111 49.04 8.95 -27.93
N GLN A 112 49.22 9.08 -26.61
CA GLN A 112 50.49 8.73 -25.94
C GLN A 112 50.87 7.27 -26.17
N ARG A 113 49.91 6.34 -26.09
CA ARG A 113 50.15 4.92 -26.36
C ARG A 113 50.56 4.66 -27.82
N ALA A 114 49.92 5.32 -28.78
CA ALA A 114 50.25 5.17 -30.19
C ALA A 114 51.67 5.67 -30.53
N LEU A 115 52.13 6.71 -29.83
CA LEU A 115 53.48 7.27 -29.93
C LEU A 115 54.52 6.50 -29.09
N GLN A 116 54.12 5.45 -28.38
CA GLN A 116 54.97 4.70 -27.43
C GLN A 116 55.55 5.58 -26.30
N GLU A 117 54.87 6.66 -25.96
CA GLU A 117 55.22 7.51 -24.82
C GLU A 117 54.72 6.91 -23.50
N VAL A 118 55.38 7.27 -22.39
CA VAL A 118 54.89 6.92 -21.05
C VAL A 118 53.55 7.62 -20.82
N VAL A 119 52.50 6.87 -20.50
CA VAL A 119 51.17 7.42 -20.24
C VAL A 119 51.16 8.18 -18.92
N THR A 120 50.96 9.49 -18.98
CA THR A 120 50.96 10.40 -17.81
C THR A 120 49.60 11.07 -17.58
N VAL A 121 48.64 10.88 -18.50
CA VAL A 121 47.31 11.47 -18.41
C VAL A 121 46.51 10.81 -17.26
N PRO A 122 45.98 11.60 -16.31
CA PRO A 122 45.34 11.07 -15.10
C PRO A 122 44.00 10.37 -15.38
N GLU A 123 43.70 9.33 -14.60
CA GLU A 123 42.36 8.74 -14.55
C GLU A 123 41.37 9.65 -13.83
N GLN A 124 40.17 9.78 -14.40
CA GLN A 124 39.14 10.62 -13.81
C GLN A 124 38.30 9.84 -12.80
N ARG A 125 38.33 10.25 -11.52
CA ARG A 125 37.47 9.73 -10.45
C ARG A 125 36.32 10.70 -10.17
N TYR A 126 35.14 10.16 -9.86
CA TYR A 126 33.94 10.95 -9.62
C TYR A 126 33.25 10.55 -8.32
N TYR A 127 32.74 11.55 -7.58
CA TYR A 127 31.91 11.37 -6.40
C TYR A 127 30.45 11.79 -6.71
N PRO A 128 29.43 11.06 -6.22
CA PRO A 128 28.03 11.43 -6.36
C PRO A 128 27.70 12.74 -5.61
N VAL A 129 26.65 13.44 -6.04
CA VAL A 129 26.24 14.75 -5.47
C VAL A 129 25.09 14.55 -4.50
N ALA A 130 25.20 15.09 -3.28
CA ALA A 130 24.24 14.95 -2.19
C ALA A 130 22.81 15.44 -2.50
N ILE A 131 22.65 16.48 -3.32
CA ILE A 131 21.33 17.09 -3.60
C ILE A 131 20.37 16.13 -4.35
N LEU A 132 20.91 15.25 -5.19
CA LEU A 132 20.10 14.25 -5.90
C LEU A 132 19.60 13.16 -4.95
N ASN A 133 20.40 12.84 -3.92
CA ASN A 133 20.00 11.86 -2.91
C ASN A 133 18.84 12.39 -2.05
N ASP A 134 18.78 13.70 -1.79
CA ASP A 134 17.66 14.30 -1.04
C ASP A 134 16.35 14.28 -1.86
N ILE A 135 16.44 14.58 -3.16
CA ILE A 135 15.30 14.50 -4.09
C ILE A 135 14.81 13.06 -4.21
N GLU A 136 15.73 12.11 -4.39
CA GLU A 136 15.43 10.67 -4.42
C GLU A 136 14.75 10.23 -3.13
N SER A 137 15.31 10.58 -1.96
CA SER A 137 14.73 10.24 -0.66
C SER A 137 13.30 10.80 -0.48
N HIS A 138 13.05 12.02 -0.95
CA HIS A 138 11.70 12.59 -0.91
C HIS A 138 10.74 11.90 -1.88
N ALA A 139 11.18 11.60 -3.10
CA ALA A 139 10.39 10.88 -4.10
C ALA A 139 9.99 9.48 -3.59
N GLU A 140 10.93 8.74 -3.00
CA GLU A 140 10.68 7.42 -2.40
C GLU A 140 9.65 7.46 -1.27
N LYS A 141 9.66 8.51 -0.43
CA LYS A 141 8.63 8.69 0.60
C LYS A 141 7.24 8.88 0.01
N MET A 142 7.12 9.67 -1.06
CA MET A 142 5.83 9.88 -1.74
C MET A 142 5.38 8.62 -2.50
N ALA A 143 6.32 7.90 -3.12
CA ALA A 143 6.03 6.62 -3.77
C ALA A 143 5.52 5.58 -2.76
N ALA A 144 6.14 5.51 -1.57
CA ALA A 144 5.70 4.64 -0.49
C ALA A 144 4.27 4.95 -0.01
N GLN A 145 3.86 6.23 0.01
CA GLN A 145 2.48 6.61 0.33
C GLN A 145 1.49 6.07 -0.72
N LYS A 146 1.82 6.22 -2.01
CA LYS A 146 0.99 5.66 -3.10
C LYS A 146 0.93 4.13 -3.06
N ALA A 147 2.04 3.48 -2.74
CA ALA A 147 2.05 2.03 -2.56
C ALA A 147 1.17 1.58 -1.37
N ALA A 148 1.13 2.37 -0.30
CA ALA A 148 0.24 2.11 0.84
C ALA A 148 -1.24 2.24 0.44
N GLU A 149 -1.60 3.25 -0.35
CA GLU A 149 -2.96 3.41 -0.91
C GLU A 149 -3.38 2.15 -1.70
N PHE A 150 -2.51 1.68 -2.60
CA PHE A 150 -2.76 0.44 -3.35
C PHE A 150 -2.93 -0.79 -2.44
N ALA A 151 -2.15 -0.88 -1.36
CA ALA A 151 -2.27 -1.98 -0.39
C ALA A 151 -3.62 -1.94 0.37
N GLU A 152 -4.17 -0.75 0.64
CA GLU A 152 -5.52 -0.62 1.21
C GLU A 152 -6.58 -1.01 0.19
N GLU A 153 -6.44 -0.62 -1.08
CA GLU A 153 -7.36 -1.01 -2.16
C GLU A 153 -7.42 -2.53 -2.35
N LEU A 154 -6.28 -3.23 -2.27
CA LEU A 154 -6.24 -4.70 -2.30
C LEU A 154 -6.98 -5.32 -1.13
N ARG A 155 -6.83 -4.78 0.09
CA ARG A 155 -7.55 -5.28 1.27
C ARG A 155 -9.05 -5.04 1.15
N LYS A 156 -9.44 -3.85 0.70
CA LYS A 156 -10.85 -3.53 0.44
C LYS A 156 -11.46 -4.45 -0.62
N THR A 157 -10.75 -4.71 -1.71
CA THR A 157 -11.21 -5.64 -2.76
C THR A 157 -11.49 -7.02 -2.20
N ARG A 158 -10.61 -7.51 -1.30
CA ARG A 158 -10.84 -8.77 -0.59
C ARG A 158 -12.07 -8.68 0.31
N ASP A 159 -12.19 -7.64 1.13
CA ASP A 159 -13.32 -7.50 2.05
C ASP A 159 -14.67 -7.38 1.31
N ASP A 160 -14.74 -6.60 0.23
CA ASP A 160 -15.92 -6.48 -0.64
C ASP A 160 -16.29 -7.85 -1.25
N PHE A 161 -15.29 -8.64 -1.68
CA PHE A 161 -15.52 -10.00 -2.17
C PHE A 161 -16.08 -10.92 -1.07
N LEU A 162 -15.62 -10.79 0.17
CA LEU A 162 -16.10 -11.59 1.30
C LEU A 162 -17.54 -11.22 1.71
N GLU A 163 -17.93 -9.96 1.52
CA GLU A 163 -19.23 -9.43 1.91
C GLU A 163 -20.33 -9.64 0.87
N THR A 164 -19.95 -9.89 -0.39
CA THR A 164 -20.90 -10.23 -1.45
C THR A 164 -21.71 -11.47 -1.05
N LYS A 165 -23.04 -11.37 -1.16
CA LYS A 165 -23.98 -12.48 -0.98
C LYS A 165 -24.35 -12.97 -2.38
N ASP A 166 -24.22 -14.27 -2.62
CA ASP A 166 -24.68 -14.90 -3.87
C ASP A 166 -26.20 -14.84 -3.99
#